data_AF-A0A6P4BEF6-F1
#
_entry.id   AF-A0A6P4BEF6-F1
#
_cell.length_a   1.000
_cell.length_b   1.000
_cell.length_c   1.000
_cell.angle_alpha   90.00
_cell.angle_beta   90.00
_cell.angle_gamma   90.00
#
_symmetry.space_group_name_H-M   'P 1'
#
loop_
_entity.id
_entity.type
_entity.pdbx_description
1 polymer ?
#
loop_
_entity_poly.entity_id
_entity_poly.type
_entity_poly.pdbx_seq_one_letter_code
_entity_poly.pdbx_strand_id
1 'polypeptide(L)'
;MNIKSFKNDEDIDEIYSFQSARWISLPEAMWRIYGFSLNEMHPHVMTLQIHLENKQMMSFKNSVNLQSVVNNDFFAKTMLTEYFVMNRVNVNSRQLLYREFPAHYVWSSQFKTWNIRKRCDVVGRIVNVNPFDHERYYLRLLLNHVRGATSFDDLKCVNGFQCLSYRDAALLHGLLESDNSFELCLEEASLYQMPYSLRRLFATLLVYCSPSNPRDLWIKYEKVLSDDFKYLNYSDRVKRSKVLGHINIILESMGKTLADYDLLEFDIDDNDIHDDNREISEELSIVINDDIACAQSLNIEQKYAYDQILDKVFSKVLGLFFIDGPGGSGKTFLYKTILAAVRSKGLIALATASSGVAAFILPGGRTAHSRFKIPLVMEEHNTCHVSKQSGLAKLMKDASLIVWDEAPMVKKEATESLNKMLQDINECDLLFGGKVVVFGGDFRQVLPVVPKGLCNVTRLSCRRFDQNVIDAEISVGEYRGKRSKDGTMYKNFEYYAFNR
;
A
#
# COMPACT_ATOMS: atom_id res chain seq x y z
N MET A 1 -5.08 -49.50 27.18
CA MET A 1 -6.04 -48.72 27.97
C MET A 1 -5.27 -47.74 28.83
N ASN A 2 -5.56 -46.44 28.66
CA ASN A 2 -5.45 -45.32 29.61
C ASN A 2 -4.12 -45.06 30.36
N ILE A 3 -3.61 -43.85 30.57
CA ILE A 3 -3.96 -42.44 30.29
C ILE A 3 -2.61 -41.71 30.47
N LYS A 4 -2.22 -40.79 29.58
CA LYS A 4 -1.19 -39.78 29.92
C LYS A 4 -1.84 -38.41 29.89
N SER A 5 -1.82 -37.75 31.05
CA SER A 5 -2.38 -36.43 31.29
C SER A 5 -1.61 -35.37 30.50
N PHE A 6 -2.34 -34.53 29.78
CA PHE A 6 -1.84 -33.25 29.30
C PHE A 6 -1.52 -32.35 30.50
N LYS A 7 -0.26 -31.94 30.63
CA LYS A 7 0.12 -30.69 31.30
C LYS A 7 0.69 -29.80 30.21
N ASN A 8 -0.14 -28.92 29.67
CA ASN A 8 0.28 -27.70 29.01
C ASN A 8 0.51 -26.66 30.10
N ASP A 9 1.72 -26.11 30.12
CA ASP A 9 2.05 -24.72 30.51
C ASP A 9 3.54 -24.57 30.22
N GLU A 10 3.87 -24.43 28.93
CA GLU A 10 5.08 -23.67 28.60
C GLU A 10 4.71 -22.22 28.84
N ASP A 11 5.35 -21.58 29.83
CA ASP A 11 5.30 -20.13 30.02
C ASP A 11 5.74 -19.47 28.71
N ILE A 12 4.77 -19.06 27.89
CA ILE A 12 5.02 -18.25 26.70
C ILE A 12 5.30 -16.85 27.20
N ASP A 13 6.58 -16.51 27.30
CA ASP A 13 7.03 -15.15 27.57
C ASP A 13 6.73 -14.26 26.35
N GLU A 14 5.54 -13.65 26.35
CA GLU A 14 5.09 -12.73 25.31
C GLU A 14 6.06 -11.54 25.12
N ILE A 15 6.82 -11.13 26.14
CA ILE A 15 7.78 -10.02 26.01
C ILE A 15 8.97 -10.44 25.16
N TYR A 16 9.42 -11.68 25.27
CA TYR A 16 10.48 -12.24 24.41
C TYR A 16 9.99 -12.51 22.97
N SER A 17 8.71 -12.83 22.78
CA SER A 17 8.15 -13.04 21.43
C SER A 17 7.82 -11.75 20.68
N PHE A 18 7.60 -10.64 21.39
CA PHE A 18 7.16 -9.35 20.85
C PHE A 18 8.19 -8.20 20.95
N GLN A 19 9.50 -8.48 20.89
CA GLN A 19 10.46 -7.40 20.66
C GLN A 19 10.38 -6.91 19.20
N SER A 20 9.47 -5.95 18.98
CA SER A 20 9.43 -5.07 17.82
C SER A 20 10.70 -4.22 17.77
N ALA A 21 11.74 -4.74 17.12
CA ALA A 21 12.94 -3.96 16.84
C ALA A 21 12.75 -3.16 15.55
N ARG A 22 12.81 -1.83 15.65
CA ARG A 22 12.97 -0.94 14.49
C ARG A 22 14.46 -0.79 14.22
N TRP A 23 14.88 -1.00 12.97
CA TRP A 23 16.24 -0.68 12.55
C TRP A 23 16.41 0.84 12.48
N ILE A 24 17.52 1.32 13.01
CA ILE A 24 17.89 2.73 13.07
C ILE A 24 19.26 2.87 12.42
N SER A 25 19.48 3.95 11.68
CA SER A 25 20.78 4.23 11.05
C SER A 25 21.89 4.42 12.08
N LEU A 26 23.14 4.08 11.73
CA LEU A 26 24.30 4.27 12.62
C LEU A 26 24.39 5.68 13.24
N PRO A 27 24.17 6.78 12.47
CA PRO A 27 24.19 8.14 13.02
C PRO A 27 23.10 8.39 14.07
N GLU A 28 21.87 7.94 13.82
CA GLU A 28 20.75 8.13 14.75
C GLU A 28 20.93 7.29 16.02
N ALA A 29 21.48 6.07 15.90
CA ALA A 29 21.81 5.23 17.05
C ALA A 29 22.85 5.90 17.96
N MET A 30 23.89 6.50 17.38
CA MET A 30 24.91 7.25 18.13
C MET A 30 24.30 8.45 18.86
N TRP A 31 23.45 9.23 18.19
CA TRP A 31 22.77 10.38 18.83
C TRP A 31 21.93 9.99 20.05
N ARG A 32 21.20 8.85 19.96
CA ARG A 32 20.40 8.32 21.08
C ARG A 32 21.28 7.84 22.23
N ILE A 33 22.41 7.18 21.95
CA ILE A 33 23.36 6.70 22.96
C ILE A 33 23.94 7.87 23.76
N TYR A 34 24.26 8.98 23.09
CA TYR A 34 24.79 10.18 23.74
C TYR A 34 23.71 11.06 24.40
N GLY A 35 22.42 10.68 24.31
CA GLY A 35 21.32 11.45 24.91
C GLY A 35 21.05 12.80 24.23
N PHE A 36 21.50 12.99 22.99
CA PHE A 36 21.25 14.22 22.25
C PHE A 36 19.81 14.30 21.77
N SER A 37 19.21 15.49 21.87
CA SER A 37 17.91 15.80 21.25
C SER A 37 18.01 15.58 19.74
N LEU A 38 17.40 14.50 19.23
CA LEU A 38 17.40 14.18 17.80
C LEU A 38 16.58 15.17 16.98
N ASN A 39 15.40 15.53 17.48
CA ASN A 39 14.48 16.50 16.90
C ASN A 39 13.59 17.04 18.01
N GLU A 40 13.41 18.35 18.07
CA GLU A 40 12.37 19.00 18.87
C GLU A 40 11.35 19.63 17.91
N MET A 41 10.08 19.25 18.03
CA MET A 41 9.01 19.88 17.25
C MET A 41 8.53 21.13 17.97
N HIS A 42 8.86 22.30 17.43
CA HIS A 42 8.34 23.59 17.91
C HIS A 42 7.43 24.23 16.85
N PRO A 43 6.17 24.58 17.20
CA PRO A 43 5.50 24.33 18.48
C PRO A 43 5.15 22.84 18.67
N HIS A 44 4.95 22.43 19.93
CA HIS A 44 4.58 21.06 20.24
C HIS A 44 3.21 20.73 19.60
N VAL A 45 3.10 19.56 18.96
CA VAL A 45 1.86 19.12 18.30
C VAL A 45 1.16 18.09 19.18
N MET A 46 -0.07 18.40 19.62
CA MET A 46 -0.90 17.48 20.40
C MET A 46 -1.90 16.77 19.48
N THR A 47 -1.87 15.44 19.47
CA THR A 47 -2.82 14.63 18.70
C THR A 47 -4.15 14.49 19.44
N LEU A 48 -5.23 14.93 18.81
CA LEU A 48 -6.59 14.89 19.35
C LEU A 48 -7.35 13.68 18.82
N GLN A 49 -7.83 12.86 19.75
CA GLN A 49 -8.59 11.64 19.44
C GLN A 49 -9.98 11.98 18.90
N ILE A 50 -10.48 11.12 18.00
CA ILE A 50 -11.86 11.12 17.51
C ILE A 50 -12.42 9.72 17.67
N HIS A 51 -13.66 9.61 18.09
CA HIS A 51 -14.45 8.39 18.07
C HIS A 51 -15.92 8.76 17.94
N LEU A 52 -16.74 7.82 17.46
CA LEU A 52 -18.20 7.96 17.53
C LEU A 52 -18.66 7.82 18.97
N GLU A 53 -19.89 8.24 19.23
CA GLU A 53 -20.53 8.06 20.53
C GLU A 53 -20.51 6.58 20.95
N ASN A 54 -20.08 6.32 22.19
CA ASN A 54 -19.91 4.97 22.76
C ASN A 54 -18.93 4.04 22.04
N LYS A 55 -18.10 4.56 21.12
CA LYS A 55 -17.04 3.79 20.42
C LYS A 55 -15.62 4.22 20.80
N GLN A 56 -15.44 4.79 21.99
CA GLN A 56 -14.14 5.14 22.54
C GLN A 56 -13.30 3.89 22.86
N MET A 57 -12.00 3.97 22.61
CA MET A 57 -11.06 2.94 23.01
C MET A 57 -10.75 3.08 24.51
N MET A 58 -10.95 2.01 25.28
CA MET A 58 -10.63 1.95 26.70
C MET A 58 -9.44 1.02 26.94
N SER A 59 -8.40 1.53 27.62
CA SER A 59 -7.24 0.73 28.02
C SER A 59 -7.35 0.37 29.50
N PHE A 60 -7.17 -0.91 29.82
CA PHE A 60 -7.21 -1.45 31.17
C PHE A 60 -6.10 -2.50 31.33
N LYS A 61 -5.73 -2.82 32.58
CA LYS A 61 -4.75 -3.88 32.87
C LYS A 61 -5.46 -5.24 32.85
N ASN A 62 -4.76 -6.30 32.45
CA ASN A 62 -5.30 -7.67 32.40
C ASN A 62 -5.88 -8.16 33.74
N SER A 63 -5.45 -7.59 34.86
CA SER A 63 -5.92 -7.94 36.20
C SER A 63 -7.26 -7.29 36.60
N VAL A 64 -7.84 -6.42 35.77
CA VAL A 64 -9.05 -5.66 36.11
C VAL A 64 -10.29 -6.32 35.50
N ASN A 65 -11.37 -6.40 36.28
CA ASN A 65 -12.65 -6.95 35.82
C ASN A 65 -13.29 -6.02 34.76
N LEU A 66 -13.61 -6.57 33.58
CA LEU A 66 -14.19 -5.81 32.46
C LEU A 66 -15.48 -5.06 32.81
N GLN A 67 -16.36 -5.68 33.60
CA GLN A 67 -17.62 -5.05 34.01
C GLN A 67 -17.37 -3.80 34.86
N SER A 68 -16.33 -3.83 35.71
CA SER A 68 -15.93 -2.67 36.52
C SER A 68 -15.32 -1.54 35.69
N VAL A 69 -14.71 -1.87 34.54
CA VAL A 69 -14.16 -0.87 33.61
C VAL A 69 -15.27 -0.20 32.81
N VAL A 70 -16.21 -0.99 32.28
CA VAL A 70 -17.36 -0.49 31.51
C VAL A 70 -18.28 0.37 32.37
N ASN A 71 -18.52 -0.02 33.62
CA ASN A 71 -19.40 0.70 34.55
C ASN A 71 -18.72 1.93 35.20
N ASN A 72 -17.44 2.17 34.94
CA ASN A 72 -16.72 3.29 35.53
C ASN A 72 -16.54 4.41 34.52
N ASP A 73 -17.33 5.46 34.69
CA ASP A 73 -17.35 6.66 33.85
C ASP A 73 -15.97 7.29 33.65
N PHE A 74 -15.05 7.11 34.61
CA PHE A 74 -13.69 7.61 34.47
C PHE A 74 -12.99 7.01 33.25
N PHE A 75 -13.19 5.73 32.92
CA PHE A 75 -12.54 5.11 31.77
C PHE A 75 -13.12 5.59 30.43
N ALA A 76 -14.40 5.93 30.40
CA ALA A 76 -15.09 6.45 29.23
C ALA A 76 -14.68 7.88 28.85
N LYS A 77 -14.14 8.66 29.80
CA LYS A 77 -13.68 10.03 29.54
C LYS A 77 -12.51 10.06 28.55
N THR A 78 -12.68 10.83 27.48
CA THR A 78 -11.66 11.13 26.47
C THR A 78 -11.48 12.64 26.32
N MET A 79 -10.45 13.05 25.58
CA MET A 79 -10.24 14.45 25.20
C MET A 79 -11.46 15.06 24.50
N LEU A 80 -12.18 14.27 23.69
CA LEU A 80 -13.36 14.71 22.94
C LEU A 80 -14.60 14.84 23.83
N THR A 81 -14.86 13.85 24.70
CA THR A 81 -16.02 13.94 25.61
C THR A 81 -15.86 15.09 26.60
N GLU A 82 -14.63 15.30 27.10
CA GLU A 82 -14.35 16.39 28.04
C GLU A 82 -14.28 17.76 27.36
N TYR A 83 -14.03 17.81 26.04
CA TYR A 83 -14.22 19.03 25.25
C TYR A 83 -15.70 19.45 25.26
N PHE A 84 -16.62 18.51 25.06
CA PHE A 84 -18.06 18.78 25.17
C PHE A 84 -18.47 19.23 26.57
N VAL A 85 -17.95 18.57 27.61
CA VAL A 85 -18.20 18.96 29.01
C VAL A 85 -17.70 20.38 29.27
N MET A 86 -16.50 20.74 28.79
CA MET A 86 -15.99 22.10 28.94
C MET A 86 -16.86 23.13 28.24
N ASN A 87 -17.35 22.84 27.03
CA ASN A 87 -18.28 23.73 26.34
C ASN A 87 -19.62 23.90 27.06
N ARG A 88 -20.06 22.93 27.87
CA ARG A 88 -21.24 23.11 28.74
C ARG A 88 -20.96 24.11 29.85
N VAL A 89 -19.81 23.99 30.50
CA VAL A 89 -19.47 24.70 31.74
C VAL A 89 -18.85 26.09 31.49
N ASN A 90 -18.04 26.25 30.45
CA ASN A 90 -17.28 27.45 30.18
C ASN A 90 -17.71 28.11 28.87
N VAL A 91 -18.22 29.35 28.95
CA VAL A 91 -18.67 30.10 27.78
C VAL A 91 -17.51 30.45 26.85
N ASN A 92 -16.31 30.71 27.38
CA ASN A 92 -15.14 31.06 26.58
C ASN A 92 -14.67 29.89 25.72
N SER A 93 -14.85 28.65 26.18
CA SER A 93 -14.43 27.48 25.41
C SER A 93 -15.31 27.26 24.17
N ARG A 94 -16.55 27.80 24.15
CA ARG A 94 -17.46 27.70 23.02
C ARG A 94 -17.00 28.46 21.77
N GLN A 95 -16.06 29.40 21.92
CA GLN A 95 -15.50 30.15 20.81
C GLN A 95 -14.42 29.39 20.05
N LEU A 96 -13.94 28.28 20.58
CA LEU A 96 -12.82 27.52 20.04
C LEU A 96 -13.30 26.32 19.23
N LEU A 97 -12.56 26.00 18.17
CA LEU A 97 -12.66 24.70 17.51
C LEU A 97 -11.96 23.62 18.34
N TYR A 98 -12.33 22.36 18.15
CA TYR A 98 -11.67 21.25 18.84
C TYR A 98 -10.16 21.21 18.54
N ARG A 99 -9.74 21.51 17.30
CA ARG A 99 -8.31 21.61 16.92
C ARG A 99 -7.56 22.75 17.63
N GLU A 100 -8.26 23.81 18.04
CA GLU A 100 -7.70 25.00 18.68
C GLU A 100 -7.63 24.83 20.21
N PHE A 101 -8.33 23.84 20.76
CA PHE A 101 -8.42 23.61 22.19
C PHE A 101 -7.05 23.44 22.88
N PRO A 102 -6.09 22.67 22.33
CA PRO A 102 -4.77 22.52 22.94
C PRO A 102 -3.95 23.81 23.05
N ALA A 103 -4.26 24.83 22.24
CA ALA A 103 -3.60 26.14 22.31
C ALA A 103 -4.06 26.95 23.54
N HIS A 104 -5.25 26.66 24.09
CA HIS A 104 -5.83 27.39 25.22
C HIS A 104 -5.98 26.52 26.48
N TYR A 105 -6.00 25.20 26.33
CA TYR A 105 -6.20 24.25 27.40
C TYR A 105 -5.13 23.15 27.40
N VAL A 106 -4.85 22.61 28.59
CA VAL A 106 -3.92 21.51 28.84
C VAL A 106 -4.73 20.30 29.31
N TRP A 107 -4.56 19.19 28.61
CA TRP A 107 -5.15 17.91 29.01
C TRP A 107 -4.42 17.33 30.21
N SER A 108 -5.13 17.04 31.30
CA SER A 108 -4.62 16.25 32.42
C SER A 108 -5.01 14.78 32.21
N SER A 109 -4.03 13.92 31.90
CA SER A 109 -4.26 12.48 31.77
C SER A 109 -4.65 11.82 33.10
N GLN A 110 -4.14 12.34 34.22
CA GLN A 110 -4.41 11.81 35.56
C GLN A 110 -5.85 12.07 36.01
N PHE A 111 -6.38 13.27 35.75
CA PHE A 111 -7.75 13.64 36.16
C PHE A 111 -8.77 13.50 35.02
N LYS A 112 -8.28 13.27 33.79
CA LYS A 112 -9.06 13.28 32.55
C LYS A 112 -9.92 14.53 32.41
N THR A 113 -9.27 15.69 32.53
CA THR A 113 -9.92 17.00 32.42
C THR A 113 -9.05 18.00 31.66
N TRP A 114 -9.71 19.00 31.06
CA TRP A 114 -9.04 20.15 30.45
C TRP A 114 -8.88 21.29 31.45
N ASN A 115 -7.66 21.82 31.56
CA ASN A 115 -7.36 22.97 32.43
C ASN A 115 -6.85 24.15 31.59
N ILE A 116 -7.11 25.39 32.02
CA ILE A 116 -6.64 26.58 31.28
C ILE A 116 -5.12 26.57 31.19
N ARG A 117 -4.60 26.75 29.97
CA ARG A 117 -3.17 26.81 29.69
C ARG A 117 -2.58 28.12 30.20
N LYS A 118 -1.41 28.02 30.84
CA LYS A 118 -0.66 29.17 31.38
C LYS A 118 0.65 29.47 30.64
N ARG A 119 1.22 28.49 29.93
CA ARG A 119 2.54 28.56 29.27
C ARG A 119 2.60 27.65 28.03
N CYS A 120 3.54 27.95 27.13
CA CYS A 120 3.92 27.21 25.91
C CYS A 120 2.83 27.10 24.84
N ASP A 121 3.19 27.33 23.57
CA ASP A 121 2.27 27.20 22.45
C ASP A 121 2.19 25.75 21.97
N VAL A 122 0.97 25.27 21.76
CA VAL A 122 0.69 23.90 21.30
C VAL A 122 -0.33 23.94 20.19
N VAL A 123 -0.05 23.21 19.11
CA VAL A 123 -0.98 23.05 17.99
C VAL A 123 -1.72 21.73 18.15
N GLY A 124 -3.05 21.78 18.22
CA GLY A 124 -3.88 20.59 18.17
C GLY A 124 -3.99 20.06 16.75
N ARG A 125 -3.76 18.76 16.56
CA ARG A 125 -4.04 18.06 15.31
C ARG A 125 -5.00 16.91 15.55
N ILE A 126 -6.17 17.03 14.96
CA ILE A 126 -7.18 15.98 14.94
C ILE A 126 -6.66 14.81 14.09
N VAL A 127 -6.75 13.58 14.63
CA VAL A 127 -6.29 12.35 13.95
C VAL A 127 -6.88 12.27 12.53
N ASN A 128 -6.06 11.84 11.56
CA ASN A 128 -6.54 11.64 10.21
C ASN A 128 -7.51 10.44 10.17
N VAL A 129 -8.66 10.62 9.52
CA VAL A 129 -9.68 9.59 9.33
C VAL A 129 -9.79 9.34 7.84
N ASN A 130 -9.79 8.07 7.44
CA ASN A 130 -9.96 7.67 6.05
C ASN A 130 -11.35 8.12 5.57
N PRO A 131 -11.50 8.77 4.39
CA PRO A 131 -12.82 9.06 3.81
C PRO A 131 -13.77 7.86 3.73
N PHE A 132 -13.24 6.63 3.59
CA PHE A 132 -14.05 5.41 3.61
C PHE A 132 -14.57 5.02 5.02
N ASP A 133 -14.09 5.65 6.09
CA ASP A 133 -14.62 5.54 7.45
C ASP A 133 -15.77 6.56 7.66
N HIS A 134 -16.73 6.52 6.73
CA HIS A 134 -17.95 7.34 6.56
C HIS A 134 -18.25 8.30 7.74
N GLU A 135 -19.06 7.86 8.71
CA GLU A 135 -19.55 8.73 9.81
C GLU A 135 -18.42 9.35 10.64
N ARG A 136 -17.29 8.66 10.81
CA ARG A 136 -16.16 9.19 11.57
C ARG A 136 -15.41 10.26 10.78
N TYR A 137 -15.35 10.15 9.45
CA TYR A 137 -14.80 11.16 8.57
C TYR A 137 -15.64 12.44 8.61
N TYR A 138 -16.97 12.33 8.51
CA TYR A 138 -17.86 13.48 8.59
C TYR A 138 -17.85 14.12 9.99
N LEU A 139 -17.77 13.32 11.06
CA LEU A 139 -17.56 13.83 12.42
C LEU A 139 -16.25 14.64 12.52
N ARG A 140 -15.15 14.15 11.93
CA ARG A 140 -13.89 14.88 11.87
C ARG A 140 -14.05 16.21 11.13
N LEU A 141 -14.77 16.22 10.01
CA LEU A 141 -15.03 17.42 9.24
C LEU A 141 -15.78 18.46 10.11
N LEU A 142 -16.89 18.04 10.74
CA LEU A 142 -17.65 18.89 11.66
C LEU A 142 -16.80 19.41 12.81
N LEU A 143 -15.97 18.59 13.45
CA LEU A 143 -15.08 19.04 14.54
C LEU A 143 -14.02 20.08 14.11
N ASN A 144 -13.72 20.18 12.80
CA ASN A 144 -12.84 21.20 12.26
C ASN A 144 -13.56 22.53 11.94
N HIS A 145 -14.89 22.53 11.85
CA HIS A 145 -15.66 23.69 11.38
C HIS A 145 -16.73 24.19 12.37
N VAL A 146 -17.22 23.32 13.26
CA VAL A 146 -18.25 23.63 14.24
C VAL A 146 -17.60 24.00 15.58
N ARG A 147 -17.91 25.21 16.06
CA ARG A 147 -17.44 25.74 17.35
C ARG A 147 -18.44 25.46 18.46
N GLY A 148 -17.93 25.21 19.66
CA GLY A 148 -18.73 25.19 20.88
C GLY A 148 -19.72 24.04 21.04
N ALA A 149 -19.57 22.97 20.25
CA ALA A 149 -20.37 21.76 20.41
C ALA A 149 -20.34 21.25 21.85
N THR A 150 -21.52 20.97 22.40
CA THR A 150 -21.74 20.53 23.79
C THR A 150 -22.09 19.06 23.91
N SER A 151 -22.28 18.36 22.79
CA SER A 151 -22.51 16.92 22.72
C SER A 151 -22.26 16.39 21.30
N PHE A 152 -22.30 15.06 21.15
CA PHE A 152 -22.31 14.40 19.85
C PHE A 152 -23.55 14.76 19.01
N ASP A 153 -24.71 14.94 19.66
CA ASP A 153 -25.94 15.35 19.00
C ASP A 153 -25.91 16.81 18.55
N ASP A 154 -25.24 17.68 19.32
CA ASP A 154 -25.08 19.10 18.99
C ASP A 154 -24.31 19.28 17.66
N LEU A 155 -23.36 18.38 17.36
CA LEU A 155 -22.67 18.36 16.06
C LEU A 155 -23.57 17.94 14.89
N LYS A 156 -24.69 17.26 15.16
CA LYS A 156 -25.71 16.92 14.14
C LYS A 156 -26.77 18.02 14.00
N CYS A 157 -26.77 19.03 14.87
CA CYS A 157 -27.75 20.11 14.84
C CYS A 157 -27.25 21.27 13.95
N VAL A 158 -27.97 21.55 12.87
CA VAL A 158 -27.66 22.65 11.94
C VAL A 158 -28.89 23.56 11.84
N ASN A 159 -28.72 24.86 12.13
CA ASN A 159 -29.80 25.86 12.09
C ASN A 159 -31.06 25.48 12.91
N GLY A 160 -30.89 24.74 14.01
CA GLY A 160 -32.00 24.29 14.87
C GLY A 160 -32.66 22.98 14.44
N PHE A 161 -32.23 22.36 13.33
CA PHE A 161 -32.70 21.05 12.88
C PHE A 161 -31.70 19.96 13.25
N GLN A 162 -32.17 18.87 13.88
CA GLN A 162 -31.35 17.72 14.23
C GLN A 162 -31.26 16.76 13.03
N CYS A 163 -30.06 16.55 12.52
CA CYS A 163 -29.79 15.61 11.44
C CYS A 163 -29.69 14.17 11.96
N LEU A 164 -29.97 13.20 11.10
CA LEU A 164 -29.85 11.78 11.44
C LEU A 164 -28.39 11.31 11.45
N SER A 165 -27.56 11.84 10.54
CA SER A 165 -26.16 11.47 10.37
C SER A 165 -25.21 12.66 10.43
N TYR A 166 -23.92 12.40 10.66
CA TYR A 166 -22.89 13.45 10.56
C TYR A 166 -22.68 13.92 9.11
N ARG A 167 -22.94 13.04 8.14
CA ARG A 167 -22.89 13.39 6.70
C ARG A 167 -23.90 14.49 6.36
N ASP A 168 -25.15 14.30 6.77
CA ASP A 168 -26.23 15.24 6.46
C ASP A 168 -25.98 16.60 7.12
N ALA A 169 -25.47 16.58 8.36
CA ALA A 169 -25.06 17.81 9.05
C ALA A 169 -23.92 18.53 8.30
N ALA A 170 -22.90 17.79 7.83
CA ALA A 170 -21.79 18.37 7.06
C ALA A 170 -22.27 18.96 5.72
N LEU A 171 -23.22 18.30 5.05
CA LEU A 171 -23.85 18.79 3.82
C LEU A 171 -24.61 20.10 4.07
N LEU A 172 -25.45 20.15 5.11
CA LEU A 172 -26.22 21.36 5.47
C LEU A 172 -25.34 22.52 5.92
N HIS A 173 -24.17 22.23 6.52
CA HIS A 173 -23.16 23.24 6.80
C HIS A 173 -22.43 23.76 5.55
N GLY A 174 -22.70 23.21 4.36
CA GLY A 174 -22.02 23.58 3.12
C GLY A 174 -20.55 23.17 3.10
N LEU A 175 -20.16 22.18 3.91
CA LEU A 175 -18.78 21.67 3.97
C LEU A 175 -18.49 20.62 2.90
N LEU A 176 -19.53 20.19 2.18
CA LEU A 176 -19.46 19.31 1.04
C LEU A 176 -19.88 20.14 -0.18
N GLU A 177 -19.04 20.24 -1.20
CA GLU A 177 -19.40 20.89 -2.46
C GLU A 177 -20.52 20.09 -3.16
N SER A 178 -21.50 20.78 -3.74
CA SER A 178 -22.47 20.13 -4.63
C SER A 178 -21.75 19.73 -5.92
N ASP A 179 -21.57 18.42 -6.08
CA ASP A 179 -20.75 17.73 -7.08
C ASP A 179 -21.19 17.91 -8.57
N ASN A 180 -21.19 19.13 -9.11
CA ASN A 180 -21.25 19.31 -10.57
C ASN A 180 -19.85 19.27 -11.22
N SER A 181 -18.78 19.18 -10.42
CA SER A 181 -17.40 19.15 -10.90
C SER A 181 -17.10 17.94 -11.79
N PHE A 182 -17.71 16.78 -11.50
CA PHE A 182 -17.54 15.56 -12.27
C PHE A 182 -18.22 15.64 -13.63
N GLU A 183 -19.40 16.27 -13.67
CA GLU A 183 -20.13 16.49 -14.92
C GLU A 183 -19.36 17.47 -15.81
N LEU A 184 -18.91 18.60 -15.26
CA LEU A 184 -18.10 19.57 -16.01
C LEU A 184 -16.80 18.94 -16.52
N CYS A 185 -16.14 18.11 -15.71
CA CYS A 185 -14.93 17.40 -16.09
C CYS A 185 -15.17 16.40 -17.23
N LEU A 186 -16.24 15.59 -17.16
CA LEU A 186 -16.58 14.62 -18.21
C LEU A 186 -17.09 15.32 -19.47
N GLU A 187 -17.81 16.43 -19.34
CA GLU A 187 -18.27 17.26 -20.45
C GLU A 187 -17.08 17.89 -21.18
N GLU A 188 -16.12 18.49 -20.46
CA GLU A 188 -14.91 19.03 -21.07
C GLU A 188 -14.07 17.93 -21.74
N ALA A 189 -13.83 16.81 -21.04
CA ALA A 189 -13.06 15.69 -21.57
C ALA A 189 -13.71 15.06 -22.81
N SER A 190 -15.05 15.05 -22.90
CA SER A 190 -15.77 14.50 -24.06
C SER A 190 -15.47 15.21 -25.37
N LEU A 191 -14.97 16.46 -25.32
CA LEU A 191 -14.67 17.25 -26.51
C LEU A 191 -13.38 16.83 -27.21
N TYR A 192 -12.42 16.23 -26.48
CA TYR A 192 -11.07 15.96 -27.00
C TYR A 192 -10.47 14.60 -26.63
N GLN A 193 -11.09 13.84 -25.72
CA GLN A 193 -10.60 12.52 -25.33
C GLN A 193 -11.24 11.40 -26.15
N MET A 194 -10.45 10.39 -26.48
CA MET A 194 -10.97 9.16 -27.09
C MET A 194 -11.79 8.34 -26.07
N PRO A 195 -12.82 7.57 -26.52
CA PRO A 195 -13.71 6.82 -25.62
C PRO A 195 -13.01 5.87 -24.64
N TYR A 196 -11.86 5.30 -25.01
CA TYR A 196 -11.02 4.52 -24.08
C TYR A 196 -10.49 5.36 -22.91
N SER A 197 -9.87 6.51 -23.20
CA SER A 197 -9.38 7.44 -22.18
C SER A 197 -10.52 7.98 -21.31
N LEU A 198 -11.68 8.24 -21.92
CA LEU A 198 -12.87 8.72 -21.23
C LEU A 198 -13.43 7.65 -20.25
N ARG A 199 -13.46 6.37 -20.63
CA ARG A 199 -13.82 5.26 -19.71
C ARG A 199 -12.87 5.15 -18.52
N ARG A 200 -11.57 5.40 -18.73
CA ARG A 200 -10.59 5.42 -17.64
C ARG A 200 -10.78 6.61 -16.71
N LEU A 201 -11.06 7.80 -17.26
CA LEU A 201 -11.42 8.98 -16.47
C LEU A 201 -12.68 8.72 -15.65
N PHE A 202 -13.73 8.17 -16.27
CA PHE A 202 -14.98 7.79 -15.61
C PHE A 202 -14.75 6.85 -14.42
N ALA A 203 -14.01 5.76 -14.62
CA ALA A 203 -13.67 4.83 -13.52
C ALA A 203 -12.82 5.49 -12.41
N THR A 204 -11.94 6.42 -12.78
CA THR A 204 -11.12 7.18 -11.81
C THR A 204 -12.00 8.09 -10.97
N LEU A 205 -12.98 8.78 -11.57
CA LEU A 205 -13.94 9.61 -10.86
C LEU A 205 -14.81 8.78 -9.91
N LEU A 206 -15.27 7.60 -10.33
CA LEU A 206 -16.00 6.68 -9.45
C LEU A 206 -15.20 6.34 -8.19
N VAL A 207 -13.94 5.95 -8.34
CA VAL A 207 -13.10 5.48 -7.22
C VAL A 207 -12.65 6.61 -6.30
N TYR A 208 -12.14 7.70 -6.85
CA TYR A 208 -11.46 8.73 -6.06
C TYR A 208 -12.33 9.92 -5.71
N CYS A 209 -13.41 10.13 -6.44
CA CYS A 209 -14.27 11.29 -6.26
C CYS A 209 -15.65 10.93 -5.70
N SER A 210 -16.05 9.65 -5.73
CA SER A 210 -17.29 9.14 -5.11
C SER A 210 -18.53 9.97 -5.49
N PRO A 211 -18.92 10.00 -6.78
CA PRO A 211 -20.03 10.81 -7.24
C PRO A 211 -21.32 10.45 -6.53
N SER A 212 -22.12 11.47 -6.23
CA SER A 212 -23.38 11.35 -5.48
C SER A 212 -24.39 10.38 -6.12
N ASN A 213 -24.41 10.27 -7.46
CA ASN A 213 -25.20 9.28 -8.19
C ASN A 213 -24.42 8.73 -9.41
N PRO A 214 -23.67 7.62 -9.24
CA PRO A 214 -22.91 6.98 -10.32
C PRO A 214 -23.78 6.54 -11.51
N ARG A 215 -25.04 6.16 -11.25
CA ARG A 215 -25.98 5.64 -12.26
C ARG A 215 -26.46 6.73 -13.20
N ASP A 216 -26.83 7.89 -12.66
CA ASP A 216 -27.24 9.04 -13.48
C ASP A 216 -26.07 9.53 -14.34
N LEU A 217 -24.86 9.55 -13.76
CA LEU A 217 -23.64 9.91 -14.48
C LEU A 217 -23.36 8.93 -15.63
N TRP A 218 -23.51 7.63 -15.40
CA TRP A 218 -23.40 6.60 -16.43
C TRP A 218 -24.40 6.84 -17.57
N ILE A 219 -25.70 6.99 -17.25
CA ILE A 219 -26.76 7.18 -18.24
C ILE A 219 -26.49 8.42 -19.12
N LYS A 220 -25.99 9.50 -18.51
CA LYS A 220 -25.68 10.76 -19.21
C LYS A 220 -24.54 10.60 -20.22
N TYR A 221 -23.47 9.89 -19.87
CA TYR A 221 -22.27 9.77 -20.70
C TYR A 221 -22.14 8.46 -21.49
N GLU A 222 -23.07 7.52 -21.34
CA GLU A 222 -23.06 6.20 -22.01
C GLU A 222 -22.73 6.30 -23.50
N LYS A 223 -23.41 7.20 -24.23
CA LYS A 223 -23.24 7.37 -25.67
C LYS A 223 -21.81 7.74 -26.02
N VAL A 224 -21.22 8.70 -25.30
CA VAL A 224 -19.85 9.19 -25.54
C VAL A 224 -18.82 8.11 -25.15
N LEU A 225 -19.06 7.40 -24.05
CA LEU A 225 -18.21 6.29 -23.59
C LEU A 225 -18.21 5.10 -24.57
N SER A 226 -19.22 4.99 -25.43
CA SER A 226 -19.42 3.92 -26.41
C SER A 226 -19.11 4.31 -27.86
N ASP A 227 -18.65 5.54 -28.12
CA ASP A 227 -18.56 6.10 -29.48
C ASP A 227 -17.57 5.33 -30.38
N ASP A 228 -16.59 4.65 -29.81
CA ASP A 228 -15.65 3.78 -30.53
C ASP A 228 -16.30 2.51 -31.10
N PHE A 229 -17.45 2.10 -30.56
CA PHE A 229 -18.24 0.98 -31.09
C PHE A 229 -19.29 1.40 -32.11
N LYS A 230 -19.37 2.69 -32.47
CA LYS A 230 -20.41 3.22 -33.38
C LYS A 230 -20.40 2.59 -34.77
N TYR A 231 -19.20 2.30 -35.30
CA TYR A 231 -19.01 1.71 -36.63
C TYR A 231 -19.04 0.18 -36.64
N LEU A 232 -19.14 -0.44 -35.45
CA LEU A 232 -19.27 -1.88 -35.32
C LEU A 232 -20.76 -2.22 -35.33
N ASN A 233 -21.13 -3.23 -36.12
CA ASN A 233 -22.51 -3.66 -36.36
C ASN A 233 -23.10 -4.44 -35.16
N TYR A 234 -22.81 -3.98 -33.94
CA TYR A 234 -23.29 -4.54 -32.69
C TYR A 234 -24.62 -3.94 -32.27
N SER A 235 -25.42 -4.71 -31.55
CA SER A 235 -26.61 -4.19 -30.86
C SER A 235 -26.20 -3.27 -29.70
N ASP A 236 -27.07 -2.32 -29.32
CA ASP A 236 -26.78 -1.39 -28.22
C ASP A 236 -26.53 -2.12 -26.89
N ARG A 237 -27.18 -3.28 -26.67
CA ARG A 237 -26.92 -4.15 -25.53
C ARG A 237 -25.49 -4.66 -25.48
N VAL A 238 -24.94 -5.09 -26.62
CA VAL A 238 -23.57 -5.59 -26.72
C VAL A 238 -22.56 -4.45 -26.55
N LYS A 239 -22.84 -3.26 -27.10
CA LYS A 239 -21.99 -2.07 -26.91
C LYS A 239 -21.92 -1.68 -25.43
N ARG A 240 -23.07 -1.63 -24.76
CA ARG A 240 -23.20 -1.37 -23.32
C ARG A 240 -22.40 -2.36 -22.49
N SER A 241 -22.58 -3.66 -22.75
CA SER A 241 -21.85 -4.73 -22.06
C SER A 241 -20.32 -4.58 -22.21
N LYS A 242 -19.84 -4.31 -23.42
CA LYS A 242 -18.40 -4.09 -23.67
C LYS A 242 -17.84 -2.86 -22.95
N VAL A 243 -18.58 -1.76 -22.93
CA VAL A 243 -18.18 -0.53 -22.21
C VAL A 243 -18.13 -0.77 -20.71
N LEU A 244 -19.17 -1.39 -20.14
CA LEU A 244 -19.22 -1.71 -18.71
C LEU A 244 -18.13 -2.72 -18.31
N GLY A 245 -17.87 -3.74 -19.13
CA GLY A 245 -16.76 -4.67 -18.93
C GLY A 245 -15.40 -3.96 -18.92
N HIS A 246 -15.18 -3.02 -19.84
CA HIS A 246 -13.95 -2.19 -19.83
C HIS A 246 -13.81 -1.37 -18.56
N ILE A 247 -14.90 -0.73 -18.11
CA ILE A 247 -14.93 0.05 -16.86
C ILE A 247 -14.67 -0.88 -15.66
N ASN A 248 -15.31 -2.05 -15.60
CA ASN A 248 -15.15 -3.00 -14.51
C ASN A 248 -13.69 -3.41 -14.32
N ILE A 249 -12.97 -3.69 -15.42
CA ILE A 249 -11.57 -4.11 -15.33
C ILE A 249 -10.66 -2.96 -14.84
N ILE A 250 -11.00 -1.71 -15.18
CA ILE A 250 -10.30 -0.54 -14.64
C ILE A 250 -10.61 -0.39 -13.14
N LEU A 251 -11.86 -0.61 -12.72
CA LEU A 251 -12.25 -0.62 -11.30
C LEU A 251 -11.54 -1.74 -10.53
N GLU A 252 -11.46 -2.95 -11.08
CA GLU A 252 -10.79 -4.10 -10.46
C GLU A 252 -9.30 -3.84 -10.25
N SER A 253 -8.66 -3.13 -11.18
CA SER A 253 -7.27 -2.68 -11.01
C SER A 253 -7.08 -1.73 -9.81
N MET A 254 -8.15 -1.07 -9.37
CA MET A 254 -8.21 -0.20 -8.21
C MET A 254 -8.87 -0.87 -6.98
N GLY A 255 -9.13 -2.18 -7.04
CA GLY A 255 -9.74 -2.95 -5.95
C GLY A 255 -11.24 -2.70 -5.75
N LYS A 256 -11.94 -2.27 -6.80
CA LYS A 256 -13.38 -2.01 -6.83
C LYS A 256 -14.06 -2.80 -7.95
N THR A 257 -15.38 -2.90 -7.93
CA THR A 257 -16.18 -3.59 -8.95
C THR A 257 -17.38 -2.73 -9.35
N LEU A 258 -18.06 -3.06 -10.45
CA LEU A 258 -19.32 -2.40 -10.81
C LEU A 258 -20.40 -2.54 -9.72
N ALA A 259 -20.32 -3.59 -8.88
CA ALA A 259 -21.21 -3.82 -7.75
C ALA A 259 -21.14 -2.69 -6.72
N ASP A 260 -19.96 -2.10 -6.54
CA ASP A 260 -19.72 -1.05 -5.56
C ASP A 260 -20.41 0.28 -5.92
N TYR A 261 -20.96 0.39 -7.13
CA TYR A 261 -21.54 1.63 -7.68
C TYR A 261 -22.95 1.43 -8.27
N ASP A 262 -23.63 0.32 -7.97
CA ASP A 262 -24.97 0.00 -8.47
C ASP A 262 -25.09 -0.03 -10.01
N LEU A 263 -24.00 -0.43 -10.71
CA LEU A 263 -23.94 -0.51 -12.17
C LEU A 263 -24.15 -1.93 -12.74
N LEU A 264 -24.49 -2.91 -11.88
CA LEU A 264 -24.65 -4.33 -12.26
C LEU A 264 -25.99 -4.69 -12.93
N GLU A 265 -27.01 -3.83 -12.87
CA GLU A 265 -28.36 -4.13 -13.41
C GLU A 265 -28.44 -4.25 -14.95
N PHE A 266 -27.31 -4.12 -15.65
CA PHE A 266 -27.25 -4.27 -17.10
C PHE A 266 -26.72 -5.65 -17.47
N ASP A 267 -27.56 -6.70 -17.44
CA ASP A 267 -27.27 -8.09 -17.85
C ASP A 267 -25.96 -8.25 -18.66
N ILE A 268 -24.85 -8.47 -17.96
CA ILE A 268 -23.56 -8.73 -18.58
C ILE A 268 -23.49 -10.25 -18.75
N ASP A 269 -23.59 -10.70 -20.00
CA ASP A 269 -23.32 -12.11 -20.31
C ASP A 269 -21.82 -12.36 -20.07
N ASP A 270 -21.50 -13.12 -19.02
CA ASP A 270 -20.13 -13.46 -18.58
C ASP A 270 -19.29 -14.08 -19.71
N ASN A 271 -19.95 -14.67 -20.71
CA ASN A 271 -19.31 -15.34 -21.84
C ASN A 271 -18.67 -14.37 -22.87
N ASP A 272 -19.01 -13.08 -22.87
CA ASP A 272 -18.49 -12.09 -23.83
C ASP A 272 -17.34 -11.22 -23.25
N ILE A 273 -16.94 -11.44 -21.98
CA ILE A 273 -15.91 -10.66 -21.27
C ILE A 273 -14.49 -11.24 -21.45
N HIS A 274 -14.38 -12.52 -21.84
CA HIS A 274 -13.09 -13.13 -22.16
C HIS A 274 -12.59 -12.71 -23.55
N ASP A 275 -12.19 -11.45 -23.68
CA ASP A 275 -11.22 -11.08 -24.70
C ASP A 275 -9.85 -11.62 -24.25
N ASP A 276 -9.58 -12.88 -24.59
CA ASP A 276 -8.30 -13.58 -24.35
C ASP A 276 -7.08 -12.83 -24.93
N ASN A 277 -7.30 -11.77 -25.72
CA ASN A 277 -6.24 -10.95 -26.31
C ASN A 277 -6.11 -9.55 -25.68
N ARG A 278 -6.92 -9.20 -24.65
CA ARG A 278 -6.90 -7.86 -24.06
C ARG A 278 -5.54 -7.51 -23.47
N GLU A 279 -4.99 -8.40 -22.64
CA GLU A 279 -3.71 -8.14 -21.96
C GLU A 279 -2.54 -8.02 -22.96
N ILE A 280 -2.62 -8.78 -24.05
CA ILE A 280 -1.67 -8.71 -25.17
C ILE A 280 -1.82 -7.37 -25.91
N SER A 281 -3.06 -6.95 -26.18
CA SER A 281 -3.36 -5.69 -26.87
C SER A 281 -2.92 -4.47 -26.04
N GLU A 282 -3.11 -4.53 -24.72
CA GLU A 282 -2.60 -3.52 -23.78
C GLU A 282 -1.07 -3.40 -23.87
N GLU A 283 -0.33 -4.51 -23.87
CA GLU A 283 1.15 -4.46 -23.97
C GLU A 283 1.66 -4.03 -25.35
N LEU A 284 0.98 -4.43 -26.43
CA LEU A 284 1.34 -4.03 -27.79
C LEU A 284 1.03 -2.57 -28.09
N SER A 285 0.07 -1.97 -27.39
CA SER A 285 -0.31 -0.56 -27.55
C SER A 285 0.56 0.43 -26.76
N ILE A 286 1.55 -0.06 -26.01
CA ILE A 286 2.48 0.80 -25.27
C ILE A 286 3.30 1.63 -26.27
N VAL A 287 3.10 2.95 -26.22
CA VAL A 287 3.82 3.90 -27.08
C VAL A 287 5.32 3.80 -26.79
N ILE A 288 6.07 3.46 -27.83
CA ILE A 288 7.53 3.48 -27.82
C ILE A 288 7.94 4.90 -28.20
N ASN A 289 8.20 5.74 -27.19
CA ASN A 289 8.79 7.07 -27.43
C ASN A 289 10.26 6.92 -27.89
N ASP A 290 10.94 8.04 -28.15
CA ASP A 290 12.32 8.20 -28.69
C ASP A 290 13.46 7.37 -28.01
N ASP A 291 13.14 6.49 -27.08
CA ASP A 291 14.02 5.55 -26.38
C ASP A 291 14.82 4.61 -27.31
N ILE A 292 14.39 4.41 -28.57
CA ILE A 292 15.19 3.66 -29.57
C ILE A 292 16.48 4.42 -29.92
N ALA A 293 16.42 5.75 -29.99
CA ALA A 293 17.60 6.58 -30.24
C ALA A 293 18.58 6.57 -29.04
N CYS A 294 18.10 6.23 -27.85
CA CYS A 294 18.91 6.12 -26.63
C CYS A 294 19.92 4.96 -26.65
N ALA A 295 19.78 3.98 -27.55
CA ALA A 295 20.79 2.92 -27.71
C ALA A 295 22.17 3.48 -28.11
N GLN A 296 22.20 4.64 -28.79
CA GLN A 296 23.44 5.29 -29.22
C GLN A 296 24.16 6.02 -28.07
N SER A 297 23.46 6.34 -26.98
CA SER A 297 24.02 7.03 -25.82
C SER A 297 24.36 6.09 -24.65
N LEU A 298 24.23 4.77 -24.84
CA LEU A 298 24.69 3.79 -23.85
C LEU A 298 26.22 3.84 -23.72
N ASN A 299 26.69 3.78 -22.47
CA ASN A 299 28.13 3.61 -22.23
C ASN A 299 28.58 2.18 -22.63
N ILE A 300 29.89 1.93 -22.62
CA ILE A 300 30.47 0.66 -23.11
C ILE A 300 29.92 -0.55 -22.35
N GLU A 301 29.78 -0.47 -21.03
CA GLU A 301 29.30 -1.58 -20.19
C GLU A 301 27.81 -1.82 -20.37
N GLN A 302 27.01 -0.75 -20.42
CA GLN A 302 25.58 -0.81 -20.69
C GLN A 302 25.31 -1.36 -22.09
N LYS A 303 26.11 -0.96 -23.09
CA LYS A 303 26.02 -1.46 -24.46
C LYS A 303 26.36 -2.95 -24.54
N TYR A 304 27.40 -3.38 -23.83
CA TYR A 304 27.74 -4.80 -23.73
C TYR A 304 26.57 -5.63 -23.15
N ALA A 305 25.97 -5.17 -22.04
CA ALA A 305 24.80 -5.82 -21.46
C ALA A 305 23.58 -5.80 -22.41
N TYR A 306 23.33 -4.66 -23.05
CA TYR A 306 22.27 -4.47 -24.03
C TYR A 306 22.37 -5.47 -25.19
N ASP A 307 23.55 -5.58 -25.81
CA ASP A 307 23.79 -6.46 -26.96
C ASP A 307 23.64 -7.94 -26.57
N GLN A 308 24.17 -8.35 -25.42
CA GLN A 308 24.05 -9.73 -24.91
C GLN A 308 22.60 -10.13 -24.61
N ILE A 309 21.83 -9.23 -23.99
CA ILE A 309 20.42 -9.49 -23.65
C ILE A 309 19.59 -9.59 -24.94
N LEU A 310 19.75 -8.64 -25.87
CA LEU A 310 18.99 -8.63 -27.11
C LEU A 310 19.32 -9.82 -28.02
N ASP A 311 20.57 -10.26 -28.06
CA ASP A 311 20.95 -11.47 -28.79
C ASP A 311 20.16 -12.70 -28.30
N LYS A 312 20.04 -12.87 -26.98
CA LYS A 312 19.22 -13.95 -26.39
C LYS A 312 17.73 -13.80 -26.69
N VAL A 313 17.19 -12.58 -26.58
CA VAL A 313 15.77 -12.31 -26.86
C VAL A 313 15.43 -12.64 -28.31
N PHE A 314 16.21 -12.15 -29.28
CA PHE A 314 15.94 -12.35 -30.70
C PHE A 314 16.27 -13.76 -31.19
N SER A 315 17.24 -14.43 -30.57
CA SER A 315 17.52 -15.85 -30.82
C SER A 315 16.52 -16.80 -30.17
N LYS A 316 15.60 -16.29 -29.32
CA LYS A 316 14.60 -17.06 -28.56
C LYS A 316 15.22 -18.19 -27.73
N VAL A 317 16.38 -17.90 -27.13
CA VAL A 317 17.10 -18.82 -26.24
C VAL A 317 16.96 -18.34 -24.80
N LEU A 318 16.86 -19.27 -23.85
CA LEU A 318 16.92 -18.97 -22.42
C LEU A 318 18.06 -18.00 -22.11
N GLY A 319 17.74 -16.96 -21.35
CA GLY A 319 18.71 -15.99 -20.86
C GLY A 319 18.32 -15.52 -19.48
N LEU A 320 19.22 -15.68 -18.50
CA LEU A 320 19.02 -15.18 -17.15
C LEU A 320 20.15 -14.21 -16.84
N PHE A 321 19.79 -12.95 -16.61
CA PHE A 321 20.74 -11.87 -16.38
C PHE A 321 20.42 -11.15 -15.08
N PHE A 322 21.46 -10.67 -14.40
CA PHE A 322 21.34 -9.74 -13.29
C PHE A 322 22.18 -8.50 -13.59
N ILE A 323 21.55 -7.33 -13.63
CA ILE A 323 22.21 -6.04 -13.83
C ILE A 323 22.44 -5.42 -12.45
N ASP A 324 23.68 -5.53 -11.96
CA ASP A 324 24.14 -4.87 -10.75
C ASP A 324 24.68 -3.46 -11.07
N GLY A 325 24.46 -2.52 -10.16
CA GLY A 325 25.05 -1.20 -10.24
C GLY A 325 24.56 -0.29 -9.11
N PRO A 326 25.39 0.66 -8.65
CA PRO A 326 24.99 1.58 -7.58
C PRO A 326 23.85 2.51 -8.02
N GLY A 327 23.22 3.19 -7.06
CA GLY A 327 22.29 4.28 -7.35
C GLY A 327 22.91 5.31 -8.31
N GLY A 328 22.17 5.70 -9.35
CA GLY A 328 22.65 6.66 -10.35
C GLY A 328 23.49 6.10 -11.49
N SER A 329 23.77 4.79 -11.56
CA SER A 329 24.56 4.19 -12.65
C SER A 329 23.82 4.02 -13.99
N GLY A 330 22.58 4.53 -14.10
CA GLY A 330 21.79 4.44 -15.33
C GLY A 330 21.16 3.08 -15.61
N LYS A 331 21.02 2.18 -14.62
CA LYS A 331 20.33 0.88 -14.79
C LYS A 331 18.94 1.03 -15.43
N THR A 332 18.14 1.95 -14.90
CA THR A 332 16.79 2.22 -15.41
C THR A 332 16.82 2.73 -16.85
N PHE A 333 17.84 3.50 -17.22
CA PHE A 333 18.04 3.93 -18.61
C PHE A 333 18.29 2.72 -19.51
N LEU A 334 19.17 1.81 -19.11
CA LEU A 334 19.41 0.56 -19.83
C LEU A 334 18.14 -0.29 -19.99
N TYR A 335 17.34 -0.47 -18.92
CA TYR A 335 16.08 -1.23 -19.00
C TYR A 335 15.10 -0.62 -20.01
N LYS A 336 14.95 0.71 -20.01
CA LYS A 336 14.08 1.43 -20.95
C LYS A 336 14.52 1.18 -22.40
N THR A 337 15.82 1.29 -22.67
CA THR A 337 16.36 1.05 -24.01
C THR A 337 16.13 -0.39 -24.47
N ILE A 338 16.34 -1.39 -23.61
CA ILE A 338 16.07 -2.81 -23.95
C ILE A 338 14.58 -3.03 -24.21
N LEU A 339 13.69 -2.53 -23.34
CA LEU A 339 12.24 -2.65 -23.49
C LEU A 339 11.76 -2.01 -24.81
N ALA A 340 12.26 -0.82 -25.13
CA ALA A 340 11.95 -0.12 -26.38
C ALA A 340 12.41 -0.92 -27.60
N ALA A 341 13.63 -1.46 -27.58
CA ALA A 341 14.18 -2.27 -28.67
C ALA A 341 13.35 -3.53 -28.95
N VAL A 342 12.96 -4.27 -27.90
CA VAL A 342 12.14 -5.48 -28.06
C VAL A 342 10.73 -5.13 -28.56
N ARG A 343 10.09 -4.11 -27.98
CA ARG A 343 8.75 -3.67 -28.39
C ARG A 343 8.72 -3.13 -29.82
N SER A 344 9.80 -2.49 -30.28
CA SER A 344 9.91 -1.99 -31.67
C SER A 344 9.85 -3.08 -32.72
N LYS A 345 10.13 -4.33 -32.33
CA LYS A 345 10.00 -5.52 -33.18
C LYS A 345 8.61 -6.18 -33.10
N GLY A 346 7.66 -5.55 -32.42
CA GLY A 346 6.32 -6.10 -32.18
C GLY A 346 6.31 -7.27 -31.22
N LEU A 347 7.38 -7.46 -30.43
CA LEU A 347 7.47 -8.50 -29.42
C LEU A 347 6.99 -7.98 -28.06
N ILE A 348 6.42 -8.87 -27.25
CA ILE A 348 5.94 -8.54 -25.91
C ILE A 348 7.12 -8.54 -24.93
N ALA A 349 7.31 -7.40 -24.25
CA ALA A 349 8.30 -7.24 -23.19
C ALA A 349 7.61 -6.74 -21.91
N LEU A 350 7.70 -7.54 -20.84
CA LEU A 350 7.05 -7.25 -19.57
C LEU A 350 7.99 -6.46 -18.66
N ALA A 351 7.61 -5.23 -18.35
CA ALA A 351 8.31 -4.39 -17.39
C ALA A 351 7.70 -4.55 -16.00
N THR A 352 8.50 -5.01 -15.05
CA THR A 352 8.09 -5.20 -13.66
C THR A 352 9.09 -4.62 -12.68
N ALA A 353 8.61 -4.27 -11.48
CA ALA A 353 9.48 -3.87 -10.38
C ALA A 353 8.90 -4.28 -9.01
N SER A 354 9.74 -4.30 -7.99
CA SER A 354 9.33 -4.67 -6.62
C SER A 354 8.50 -3.56 -5.93
N SER A 355 8.72 -2.30 -6.28
CA SER A 355 8.01 -1.12 -5.75
C SER A 355 7.14 -0.46 -6.82
N GLY A 356 6.00 0.12 -6.40
CA GLY A 356 5.12 0.89 -7.30
C GLY A 356 5.81 2.10 -7.93
N VAL A 357 6.70 2.77 -7.18
CA VAL A 357 7.46 3.93 -7.69
C VAL A 357 8.45 3.51 -8.77
N ALA A 358 9.17 2.40 -8.57
CA ALA A 358 10.09 1.86 -9.55
C ALA A 358 9.36 1.36 -10.81
N ALA A 359 8.21 0.69 -10.63
CA ALA A 359 7.38 0.24 -11.74
C ALA A 359 6.86 1.41 -12.59
N PHE A 360 6.44 2.50 -11.95
CA PHE A 360 5.94 3.70 -12.65
C PHE A 360 6.99 4.34 -13.58
N ILE A 361 8.28 4.22 -13.26
CA ILE A 361 9.35 4.80 -14.07
C ILE A 361 9.55 4.02 -15.38
N LEU A 362 9.22 2.72 -15.40
CA LEU A 362 9.34 1.89 -16.60
C LEU A 362 8.09 2.03 -17.49
N PRO A 363 8.24 2.12 -18.83
CA PRO A 363 7.12 2.25 -19.74
C PRO A 363 6.23 1.00 -19.68
N GLY A 364 4.95 1.19 -19.31
CA GLY A 364 4.01 0.09 -19.07
C GLY A 364 4.34 -0.76 -17.84
N GLY A 365 5.20 -0.28 -16.94
CA GLY A 365 5.63 -1.00 -15.76
C GLY A 365 4.50 -1.27 -14.77
N ARG A 366 4.49 -2.47 -14.19
CA ARG A 366 3.60 -2.85 -13.08
C ARG A 366 4.42 -3.46 -11.94
N THR A 367 3.87 -3.49 -10.73
CA THR A 367 4.57 -4.19 -9.63
C THR A 367 4.60 -5.69 -9.93
N ALA A 368 5.69 -6.39 -9.56
CA ALA A 368 5.81 -7.82 -9.76
C ALA A 368 4.66 -8.59 -9.07
N HIS A 369 4.25 -8.14 -7.87
CA HIS A 369 3.09 -8.69 -7.16
C HIS A 369 1.79 -8.57 -7.97
N SER A 370 1.51 -7.42 -8.58
CA SER A 370 0.29 -7.24 -9.37
C SER A 370 0.34 -7.98 -10.71
N ARG A 371 1.51 -7.98 -11.38
CA ARG A 371 1.69 -8.60 -12.70
C ARG A 371 1.66 -10.11 -12.63
N PHE A 372 2.32 -10.71 -11.64
CA PHE A 372 2.45 -12.16 -11.53
C PHE A 372 1.51 -12.77 -10.48
N LYS A 373 0.64 -11.97 -9.86
CA LYS A 373 -0.27 -12.40 -8.78
C LYS A 373 0.48 -13.12 -7.64
N ILE A 374 1.64 -12.58 -7.26
CA ILE A 374 2.45 -13.10 -6.14
C ILE A 374 1.73 -12.77 -4.83
N PRO A 375 1.41 -13.77 -3.99
CA PRO A 375 0.83 -13.54 -2.67
C PRO A 375 1.67 -12.62 -1.78
N LEU A 376 1.02 -11.70 -1.05
CA LEU A 376 1.69 -10.80 -0.09
C LEU A 376 2.22 -11.54 1.15
N VAL A 377 1.59 -12.66 1.51
CA VAL A 377 2.04 -13.57 2.55
C VAL A 377 2.52 -14.84 1.86
N MET A 378 3.84 -15.02 1.80
CA MET A 378 4.47 -16.21 1.22
C MET A 378 4.68 -17.23 2.34
N GLU A 379 3.91 -18.31 2.33
CA GLU A 379 4.21 -19.54 3.09
C GLU A 379 4.99 -20.51 2.18
N GLU A 380 5.71 -21.50 2.75
CA GLU A 380 6.68 -22.37 2.06
C GLU A 380 6.14 -23.13 0.81
N HIS A 381 4.83 -23.08 0.58
CA HIS A 381 4.11 -23.80 -0.47
C HIS A 381 3.19 -22.89 -1.30
N ASN A 382 3.20 -21.57 -1.10
CA ASN A 382 2.37 -20.65 -1.88
C ASN A 382 2.95 -20.47 -3.29
N THR A 383 2.16 -20.83 -4.31
CA THR A 383 2.45 -20.56 -5.72
C THR A 383 1.73 -19.30 -6.19
N CYS A 384 2.21 -18.68 -7.26
CA CYS A 384 1.45 -17.62 -7.94
C CYS A 384 0.13 -18.19 -8.48
N HIS A 385 -0.99 -17.54 -8.19
CA HIS A 385 -2.31 -17.98 -8.65
C HIS A 385 -2.64 -17.38 -10.01
N VAL A 386 -2.20 -18.05 -11.08
CA VAL A 386 -2.55 -17.71 -12.47
C VAL A 386 -3.10 -18.96 -13.15
N SER A 387 -4.34 -18.91 -13.63
CA SER A 387 -4.96 -20.02 -14.37
C SER A 387 -4.33 -20.14 -15.76
N LYS A 388 -4.01 -21.36 -16.22
CA LYS A 388 -3.48 -21.60 -17.58
C LYS A 388 -4.41 -21.11 -18.70
N GLN A 389 -5.70 -20.97 -18.39
CA GLN A 389 -6.74 -20.51 -19.32
C GLN A 389 -6.92 -18.99 -19.29
N SER A 390 -6.23 -18.25 -18.41
CA SER A 390 -6.41 -16.80 -18.33
C SER A 390 -5.65 -16.05 -19.43
N GLY A 391 -6.14 -14.86 -19.80
CA GLY A 391 -5.42 -13.92 -20.67
C GLY A 391 -3.99 -13.66 -20.20
N LEU A 392 -3.77 -13.57 -18.88
CA LEU A 392 -2.44 -13.43 -18.29
C LEU A 392 -1.51 -14.60 -18.58
N ALA A 393 -1.98 -15.85 -18.55
CA ALA A 393 -1.15 -16.98 -18.90
C ALA A 393 -0.76 -16.93 -20.39
N LYS A 394 -1.68 -16.50 -21.26
CA LYS A 394 -1.39 -16.27 -22.68
C LYS A 394 -0.37 -15.15 -22.89
N LEU A 395 -0.50 -14.04 -22.17
CA LEU A 395 0.48 -12.95 -22.17
C LEU A 395 1.87 -13.46 -21.75
N MET A 396 1.96 -14.27 -20.70
CA MET A 396 3.22 -14.86 -20.24
C MET A 396 3.80 -15.84 -21.24
N LYS A 397 2.96 -16.59 -21.96
CA LYS A 397 3.38 -17.47 -23.08
C LYS A 397 3.94 -16.67 -24.25
N ASP A 398 3.36 -15.51 -24.56
CA ASP A 398 3.78 -14.68 -25.71
C ASP A 398 4.91 -13.69 -25.36
N ALA A 399 5.18 -13.46 -24.07
CA ALA A 399 6.28 -12.63 -23.60
C ALA A 399 7.64 -13.17 -24.05
N SER A 400 8.45 -12.33 -24.69
CA SER A 400 9.82 -12.65 -25.11
C SER A 400 10.87 -12.20 -24.09
N LEU A 401 10.55 -11.18 -23.29
CA LEU A 401 11.43 -10.60 -22.29
C LEU A 401 10.64 -10.25 -21.03
N ILE A 402 11.22 -10.54 -19.86
CA ILE A 402 10.74 -10.09 -18.56
C ILE A 402 11.85 -9.29 -17.89
N VAL A 403 11.60 -8.03 -17.57
CA VAL A 403 12.49 -7.19 -16.76
C VAL A 403 11.89 -7.04 -15.38
N TRP A 404 12.68 -7.29 -14.33
CA TRP A 404 12.27 -7.08 -12.93
C TRP A 404 13.29 -6.19 -12.22
N ASP A 405 12.94 -4.92 -12.04
CA ASP A 405 13.74 -3.92 -11.32
C ASP A 405 13.53 -3.96 -9.80
N GLU A 406 14.54 -3.58 -9.04
CA GLU A 406 14.61 -3.70 -7.58
C GLU A 406 14.33 -5.12 -7.07
N ALA A 407 14.75 -6.14 -7.82
CA ALA A 407 14.56 -7.55 -7.47
C ALA A 407 15.10 -7.93 -6.06
N PRO A 408 16.25 -7.39 -5.59
CA PRO A 408 16.74 -7.65 -4.24
C PRO A 408 15.80 -7.23 -3.10
N MET A 409 14.78 -6.39 -3.36
CA MET A 409 13.79 -5.97 -2.36
C MET A 409 12.73 -7.03 -2.06
N VAL A 410 12.75 -8.19 -2.71
CA VAL A 410 11.76 -9.25 -2.52
C VAL A 410 12.45 -10.52 -2.02
N LYS A 411 11.73 -11.32 -1.23
CA LYS A 411 12.27 -12.60 -0.75
C LYS A 411 12.47 -13.59 -1.90
N LYS A 412 13.39 -14.54 -1.73
CA LYS A 412 13.70 -15.57 -2.74
C LYS A 412 12.48 -16.43 -3.10
N GLU A 413 11.54 -16.62 -2.18
CA GLU A 413 10.36 -17.45 -2.42
C GLU A 413 9.48 -16.87 -3.54
N ALA A 414 9.48 -15.54 -3.72
CA ALA A 414 8.75 -14.89 -4.79
C ALA A 414 9.37 -15.16 -6.18
N THR A 415 10.70 -15.16 -6.28
CA THR A 415 11.39 -15.47 -7.54
C THR A 415 11.30 -16.95 -7.88
N GLU A 416 11.38 -17.84 -6.88
CA GLU A 416 11.13 -19.27 -7.03
C GLU A 416 9.69 -19.57 -7.45
N SER A 417 8.71 -18.86 -6.88
CA SER A 417 7.29 -18.98 -7.25
C SER A 417 7.05 -18.53 -8.69
N LEU A 418 7.67 -17.42 -9.11
CA LEU A 418 7.62 -16.97 -10.50
C LEU A 418 8.23 -18.02 -11.45
N ASN A 419 9.37 -18.60 -11.08
CA ASN A 419 10.01 -19.65 -11.88
C ASN A 419 9.08 -20.85 -12.09
N LYS A 420 8.52 -21.39 -11.00
CA LYS A 420 7.59 -22.54 -11.05
C LYS A 420 6.34 -22.22 -11.88
N MET A 421 5.78 -21.03 -11.71
CA MET A 421 4.61 -20.58 -12.47
C MET A 421 4.91 -20.49 -13.97
N LEU A 422 6.04 -19.91 -14.36
CA LEU A 422 6.41 -19.81 -15.78
C LEU A 422 6.76 -21.17 -16.40
N GLN A 423 7.34 -22.09 -15.63
CA GLN A 423 7.55 -23.47 -16.06
C GLN A 423 6.21 -24.17 -16.35
N ASP A 424 5.25 -24.03 -15.44
CA ASP A 424 3.92 -24.64 -15.57
C ASP A 424 3.10 -24.02 -16.71
N ILE A 425 3.13 -22.69 -16.86
CA ILE A 425 2.44 -21.98 -17.93
C ILE A 425 3.02 -22.34 -19.29
N ASN A 426 4.35 -22.37 -19.44
CA ASN A 426 5.01 -22.64 -20.72
C ASN A 426 5.19 -24.14 -21.01
N GLU A 427 4.81 -25.03 -20.08
CA GLU A 427 5.02 -26.48 -20.18
C GLU A 427 6.49 -26.81 -20.50
N CYS A 428 7.39 -26.14 -19.80
CA CYS A 428 8.83 -26.16 -20.05
C CYS A 428 9.60 -26.16 -18.73
N ASP A 429 10.36 -27.22 -18.47
CA ASP A 429 11.10 -27.41 -17.21
C ASP A 429 12.38 -26.53 -17.12
N LEU A 430 12.72 -25.80 -18.18
CA LEU A 430 13.84 -24.84 -18.14
C LEU A 430 13.55 -23.70 -17.17
N LEU A 431 14.61 -23.03 -16.69
CA LEU A 431 14.45 -21.87 -15.81
C LEU A 431 13.52 -20.83 -16.45
N PHE A 432 12.58 -20.34 -15.65
CA PHE A 432 11.51 -19.40 -16.00
C PHE A 432 10.74 -19.80 -17.27
N GLY A 433 10.56 -21.11 -17.51
CA GLY A 433 9.86 -21.61 -18.69
C GLY A 433 10.57 -21.32 -20.01
N GLY A 434 11.90 -21.17 -19.99
CA GLY A 434 12.71 -20.87 -21.17
C GLY A 434 12.72 -19.38 -21.57
N LYS A 435 12.13 -18.49 -20.76
CA LYS A 435 12.05 -17.05 -21.05
C LYS A 435 13.37 -16.33 -20.80
N VAL A 436 13.56 -15.19 -21.48
CA VAL A 436 14.64 -14.26 -21.13
C VAL A 436 14.19 -13.40 -19.96
N VAL A 437 14.88 -13.50 -18.84
CA VAL A 437 14.60 -12.75 -17.60
C VAL A 437 15.81 -11.92 -17.22
N VAL A 438 15.56 -10.62 -17.00
CA VAL A 438 16.56 -9.65 -16.59
C VAL A 438 16.16 -9.11 -15.23
N PHE A 439 16.88 -9.54 -14.20
CA PHE A 439 16.76 -8.96 -12.87
C PHE A 439 17.67 -7.73 -12.75
N GLY A 440 17.19 -6.76 -11.98
CA GLY A 440 17.85 -5.49 -11.80
C GLY A 440 17.77 -5.04 -10.35
N GLY A 441 18.80 -4.35 -9.88
CA GLY A 441 18.77 -3.71 -8.57
C GLY A 441 20.15 -3.40 -8.04
N ASP A 442 20.20 -3.07 -6.76
CA ASP A 442 21.44 -2.83 -6.03
C ASP A 442 21.34 -3.55 -4.69
N PHE A 443 22.14 -4.60 -4.49
CA PHE A 443 22.16 -5.32 -3.22
C PHE A 443 22.63 -4.46 -2.03
N ARG A 444 23.22 -3.30 -2.30
CA ARG A 444 23.61 -2.31 -1.28
C ARG A 444 22.46 -1.39 -0.86
N GLN A 445 21.30 -1.46 -1.54
CA GLN A 445 20.11 -0.67 -1.20
C GLN A 445 19.18 -1.42 -0.24
N VAL A 446 17.90 -1.02 -0.19
CA VAL A 446 16.90 -1.49 0.77
C VAL A 446 16.65 -2.99 0.57
N LEU A 447 16.91 -3.78 1.61
CA LEU A 447 16.63 -5.23 1.64
C LEU A 447 15.12 -5.52 1.78
N PRO A 448 14.66 -6.76 1.54
CA PRO A 448 13.25 -7.10 1.61
C PRO A 448 12.61 -6.79 2.96
N VAL A 449 11.41 -6.21 2.91
CA VAL A 449 10.63 -5.97 4.12
C VAL A 449 10.02 -7.29 4.59
N VAL A 450 10.38 -7.75 5.80
CA VAL A 450 9.80 -8.94 6.42
C VAL A 450 8.99 -8.53 7.65
N PRO A 451 7.65 -8.36 7.54
CA PRO A 451 6.80 -8.13 8.69
C PRO A 451 6.88 -9.34 9.63
N LYS A 452 7.13 -9.11 10.92
CA LYS A 452 7.36 -10.18 11.92
C LYS A 452 8.54 -11.11 11.62
N GLY A 453 9.54 -10.63 10.88
CA GLY A 453 10.77 -11.40 10.65
C GLY A 453 11.41 -11.82 11.96
N LEU A 454 11.63 -13.12 12.15
CA LEU A 454 12.51 -13.62 13.20
C LEU A 454 13.91 -13.05 12.94
N CYS A 455 14.60 -12.67 14.01
CA CYS A 455 15.94 -12.05 14.01
C CYS A 455 17.03 -13.06 13.59
N ASN A 456 16.89 -13.65 12.41
CA ASN A 456 17.71 -14.77 11.93
C ASN A 456 18.72 -14.36 10.85
N VAL A 457 18.89 -13.06 10.58
CA VAL A 457 19.86 -12.58 9.59
C VAL A 457 20.66 -11.42 10.20
N THR A 458 21.87 -11.77 10.63
CA THR A 458 22.98 -10.89 11.02
C THR A 458 22.75 -9.96 12.21
N ARG A 459 23.35 -10.30 13.36
CA ARG A 459 23.44 -9.44 14.55
C ARG A 459 24.81 -8.78 14.63
N LEU A 460 24.83 -7.45 14.75
CA LEU A 460 26.01 -6.69 15.13
C LEU A 460 25.98 -6.46 16.64
N SER A 461 26.78 -7.20 17.39
CA SER A 461 26.88 -7.10 18.85
C SER A 461 28.12 -6.30 19.21
N CYS A 462 27.92 -5.11 19.79
CA CYS A 462 29.03 -4.29 20.28
C CYS A 462 29.64 -4.94 21.52
N ARG A 463 30.92 -5.32 21.44
CA ARG A 463 31.64 -5.98 22.53
C ARG A 463 32.28 -4.96 23.48
N ARG A 464 32.79 -3.85 22.94
CA ARG A 464 33.44 -2.80 23.72
C ARG A 464 33.44 -1.46 22.97
N PHE A 465 33.36 -0.38 23.74
CA PHE A 465 33.60 0.97 23.27
C PHE A 465 34.96 1.43 23.76
N ASP A 466 35.85 1.81 22.83
CA ASP A 466 37.12 2.46 23.10
C ASP A 466 37.12 3.88 22.52
N GLN A 467 38.15 4.67 22.83
CA GLN A 467 38.24 6.06 22.38
C GLN A 467 38.35 6.11 20.85
N ASN A 468 37.26 6.53 20.19
CA ASN A 468 37.08 6.61 18.74
C ASN A 468 37.06 5.27 17.98
N VAL A 469 36.92 4.13 18.67
CA VAL A 469 36.83 2.80 18.03
C VAL A 469 35.71 1.99 18.69
N ILE A 470 34.87 1.36 17.86
CA ILE A 470 33.86 0.41 18.32
C ILE A 470 34.31 -0.99 17.92
N ASP A 471 34.56 -1.85 18.91
CA ASP A 471 34.79 -3.28 18.69
C ASP A 471 33.44 -3.99 18.67
N ALA A 472 33.02 -4.44 17.49
CA ALA A 472 31.75 -5.11 17.27
C ALA A 472 31.92 -6.42 16.51
N GLU A 473 31.15 -7.42 16.91
CA GLU A 473 31.11 -8.73 16.27
C GLU A 473 29.85 -8.88 15.43
N ILE A 474 30.05 -9.33 14.19
CA ILE A 474 28.97 -9.71 13.28
C ILE A 474 28.74 -11.21 13.43
N SER A 475 27.55 -11.59 13.90
CA SER A 475 27.15 -12.99 14.09
C SER A 475 26.00 -13.36 13.15
N VAL A 476 26.14 -14.48 12.47
CA VAL A 476 25.15 -15.03 11.51
C VAL A 476 24.84 -16.48 11.92
N GLY A 477 23.56 -16.81 12.17
CA GLY A 477 23.14 -18.18 12.51
C GLY A 477 21.75 -18.28 13.15
N GLU A 478 21.14 -19.46 13.09
CA GLU A 478 19.87 -19.81 13.76
C GLU A 478 20.12 -20.17 15.23
N TYR A 479 19.40 -19.53 16.16
CA TYR A 479 19.56 -19.78 17.60
C TYR A 479 18.46 -20.69 18.15
N ARG A 480 18.82 -21.90 18.60
CA ARG A 480 18.05 -22.68 19.59
C ARG A 480 18.89 -22.85 20.86
N GLY A 481 18.66 -22.01 21.86
CA GLY A 481 19.28 -22.17 23.18
C GLY A 481 18.23 -22.43 24.27
N LYS A 482 18.32 -23.57 24.95
CA LYS A 482 17.65 -23.81 26.24
C LYS A 482 18.55 -23.30 27.37
N ARG A 483 17.98 -22.59 28.34
CA ARG A 483 18.66 -22.24 29.61
C ARG A 483 18.78 -23.48 30.51
N SER A 484 19.97 -23.76 31.05
CA SER A 484 20.10 -24.56 32.27
C SER A 484 19.88 -23.66 33.50
N LYS A 485 19.40 -24.25 34.61
CA LYS A 485 18.92 -23.54 35.80
C LYS A 485 20.01 -22.96 36.71
N ASP A 486 21.29 -23.16 36.41
CA ASP A 486 22.38 -22.81 37.33
C ASP A 486 23.28 -21.67 36.85
N GLY A 487 22.69 -20.65 36.22
CA GLY A 487 23.28 -19.29 36.09
C GLY A 487 24.65 -19.16 35.41
N THR A 488 25.24 -20.24 34.90
CA THR A 488 26.58 -20.25 34.29
C THR A 488 26.46 -20.49 32.79
N MET A 489 26.77 -19.45 32.01
CA MET A 489 26.80 -19.48 30.55
C MET A 489 28.05 -20.23 30.07
N TYR A 490 27.92 -21.52 29.77
CA TYR A 490 28.90 -22.21 28.93
C TYR A 490 28.49 -22.06 27.46
N LYS A 491 29.29 -21.30 26.71
CA LYS A 491 29.21 -21.16 25.26
C LYS A 491 29.69 -22.47 24.62
N ASN A 492 28.77 -23.29 24.11
CA ASN A 492 29.11 -24.28 23.09
C ASN A 492 28.50 -23.81 21.76
N PHE A 493 29.36 -23.34 20.88
CA PHE A 493 29.05 -23.15 19.47
C PHE A 493 29.51 -24.41 18.73
N GLU A 494 28.59 -25.11 18.07
CA GLU A 494 28.98 -26.12 17.08
C GLU A 494 29.27 -25.38 15.75
N TYR A 495 30.54 -25.42 15.34
CA TYR A 495 30.98 -24.89 14.04
C TYR A 495 30.76 -25.96 12.96
N TYR A 496 30.03 -25.63 11.90
CA TYR A 496 30.22 -26.28 10.60
C TYR A 496 31.15 -25.40 9.77
N ALA A 497 32.44 -25.73 9.79
CA ALA A 497 33.43 -25.14 8.91
C ALA A 497 33.40 -25.89 7.57
N PHE A 498 33.03 -25.21 6.48
CA PHE A 498 33.47 -25.62 5.15
C PHE A 498 34.76 -24.85 4.82
N ASN A 499 35.87 -25.59 4.77
CA ASN A 499 37.16 -25.10 4.33
C ASN A 499 37.21 -25.06 2.79
N ARG A 500 37.58 -23.88 2.28
CA ARG A 500 38.02 -23.51 0.92
C ARG A 500 37.03 -23.63 -0.23
#